data_AF-A0A672YGP1-F1
#
_entry.id   AF-A0A672YGP1-F1
#
_cell.length_a   1.000
_cell.length_b   1.000
_cell.length_c   1.000
_cell.angle_alpha   90.00
_cell.angle_beta   90.00
_cell.angle_gamma   90.00
#
_symmetry.space_group_name_H-M   'P 1'
#
loop_
_entity.id
_entity.type
_entity.pdbx_description
1 polymer ?
#
loop_
_entity_poly.entity_id
_entity_poly.type
_entity_poly.pdbx_seq_one_letter_code
_entity_poly.pdbx_strand_id
1 'polypeptide(L)' 'MTGNLDTQFTCPFCNHEKSCDVKMERTRNTGIISCSVCLEEFQTPITYLSEPVDVYSDWIDACEAANQ' A
#
# COMPACT_ATOMS: atom_id res chain seq x y z
N MET A 1 22.60 -2.69 -14.30
CA MET A 1 22.48 -2.95 -12.86
C MET A 1 21.14 -2.35 -12.43
N THR A 2 20.06 -3.12 -12.68
CA THR A 2 19.16 -3.68 -11.64
C THR A 2 18.26 -2.62 -10.99
N GLY A 3 17.30 -2.09 -11.75
CA GLY A 3 16.13 -1.44 -11.18
C GLY A 3 15.04 -2.48 -10.99
N ASN A 4 15.08 -3.22 -9.88
CA ASN A 4 13.85 -3.85 -9.37
C ASN A 4 12.82 -2.71 -9.28
N LEU A 5 11.62 -2.86 -9.83
CA LEU A 5 10.48 -2.04 -9.40
C LEU A 5 10.24 -2.43 -7.93
N ASP A 6 11.07 -1.90 -7.05
CA ASP A 6 10.96 -2.11 -5.62
C ASP A 6 9.60 -1.51 -5.26
N THR A 7 8.68 -2.37 -4.85
CA THR A 7 7.34 -2.07 -4.35
C THR A 7 7.46 -1.31 -3.01
N GLN A 8 8.18 -0.20 -3.05
CA GLN A 8 8.61 0.59 -1.92
C GLN A 8 7.91 1.94 -2.05
N PHE A 9 6.80 2.06 -1.33
CA PHE A 9 5.98 3.27 -1.36
C PHE A 9 6.30 4.18 -0.16
N THR A 10 6.00 5.47 -0.32
CA THR A 10 6.16 6.48 0.76
C THR A 10 4.91 6.50 1.62
N CYS A 11 5.09 6.44 2.95
CA CYS A 11 3.96 6.46 3.86
C CYS A 11 3.29 7.85 3.90
N PRO A 12 1.96 7.97 3.71
CA PRO A 12 1.26 9.26 3.81
C PRO A 12 1.22 9.85 5.23
N PHE A 13 1.45 9.03 6.26
CA PHE A 13 1.38 9.45 7.66
C PHE A 13 2.71 9.97 8.20
N CYS A 14 3.79 9.21 8.02
CA CYS A 14 5.11 9.54 8.56
C CYS A 14 6.08 10.07 7.51
N ASN A 15 5.68 10.11 6.23
CA ASN A 15 6.46 10.64 5.11
C ASN A 15 7.85 9.98 4.93
N HIS A 16 8.07 8.79 5.52
CA HIS A 16 9.27 8.00 5.28
C HIS A 16 9.16 7.29 3.94
N GLU A 17 10.12 7.56 3.06
CA GLU A 17 10.26 6.91 1.78
C GLU A 17 10.52 5.42 1.95
N LYS A 18 9.99 4.60 1.04
CA LYS A 18 10.29 3.16 0.95
C LYS A 18 9.99 2.38 2.25
N SER A 19 9.04 2.87 3.03
CA SER A 19 8.70 2.31 4.35
C SER A 19 7.46 1.41 4.35
N CYS A 20 6.72 1.41 3.24
CA CYS A 20 5.47 0.67 3.09
C CYS A 20 5.66 -0.63 2.31
N ASP A 21 5.19 -1.73 2.90
CA ASP A 21 5.17 -3.07 2.29
C ASP A 21 3.73 -3.44 1.90
N VAL A 22 3.57 -4.12 0.76
CA VAL A 22 2.27 -4.53 0.24
C VAL A 22 2.19 -6.04 0.10
N LYS A 23 1.20 -6.63 0.76
CA LYS A 23 0.86 -8.05 0.70
C LYS A 23 -0.42 -8.28 -0.09
N MET A 24 -0.31 -9.02 -1.18
CA MET A 24 -1.45 -9.35 -2.06
C MET A 24 -2.03 -10.74 -1.72
N GLU A 25 -3.03 -10.80 -0.85
CA GLU A 25 -3.75 -12.04 -0.50
C GLU A 25 -4.81 -12.38 -1.55
N ARG A 26 -4.35 -12.90 -2.70
CA ARG A 26 -5.24 -13.23 -3.85
C ARG A 26 -6.31 -14.27 -3.52
N THR A 27 -6.05 -15.19 -2.59
CA THR A 27 -7.02 -16.20 -2.13
C THR A 27 -8.22 -15.58 -1.39
N ARG A 28 -8.02 -14.42 -0.78
CA ARG A 28 -9.04 -13.67 -0.03
C ARG A 28 -9.50 -12.42 -0.78
N ASN A 29 -8.95 -12.16 -1.96
CA ASN A 29 -9.17 -10.94 -2.71
C ASN A 29 -8.91 -9.69 -1.85
N THR A 30 -7.86 -9.70 -1.04
CA THR A 30 -7.50 -8.58 -0.16
C THR A 30 -6.05 -8.16 -0.36
N GLY A 31 -5.84 -6.87 -0.59
CA GLY A 31 -4.54 -6.22 -0.56
C GLY A 31 -4.33 -5.57 0.81
N ILE A 32 -3.17 -5.81 1.41
CA ILE A 32 -2.81 -5.28 2.73
C ILE A 32 -1.56 -4.45 2.55
N ILE A 33 -1.57 -3.21 3.02
CA ILE A 33 -0.40 -2.32 3.02
C ILE A 33 -0.09 -1.92 4.45
N SER A 34 1.18 -1.97 4.84
CA SER A 34 1.60 -1.57 6.18
C SER A 34 2.91 -0.77 6.15
N CYS A 35 3.02 0.24 7.02
CA CYS A 35 4.25 1.02 7.18
C CYS A 35 5.11 0.45 8.32
N SER A 36 6.37 0.13 8.03
CA SER A 36 7.32 -0.36 9.03
C SER A 36 7.80 0.70 10.03
N VAL A 37 7.53 1.99 9.77
CA VAL A 37 7.99 3.10 10.62
C VAL A 37 6.91 3.54 11.61
N CYS A 38 5.72 3.90 11.11
CA CYS A 38 4.61 4.33 11.97
C CYS A 38 3.64 3.20 12.34
N LEU A 39 3.83 1.99 11.78
CA LEU A 39 3.01 0.80 12.05
C LEU A 39 1.55 0.92 11.63
N GLU A 40 1.23 1.89 10.77
CA GLU A 40 -0.11 2.04 10.20
C GLU A 40 -0.36 0.94 9.17
N GLU A 41 -1.57 0.37 9.17
CA GLU A 41 -1.99 -0.68 8.25
C GLU A 41 -3.32 -0.32 7.58
N PHE A 42 -3.45 -0.66 6.30
CA PHE A 42 -4.69 -0.53 5.55
C PHE A 42 -4.96 -1.77 4.70
N GLN A 43 -6.24 -2.07 4.50
CA GLN A 43 -6.72 -3.22 3.76
C GLN A 43 -7.77 -2.78 2.74
N THR A 44 -7.61 -3.20 1.49
CA THR A 44 -8.57 -2.91 0.41
C THR A 44 -8.86 -4.18 -0.41
N PRO A 45 -10.08 -4.36 -0.93
CA PRO A 45 -10.36 -5.45 -1.86
C PRO A 45 -9.50 -5.37 -3.13
N ILE A 46 -8.98 -6.52 -3.60
CA ILE A 46 -8.19 -6.63 -4.83
C ILE A 46 -8.77 -7.66 -5.79
N THR A 47 -8.53 -7.44 -7.08
CA THR A 47 -8.88 -8.37 -8.15
C THR A 47 -7.65 -9.11 -8.67
N TYR A 48 -7.84 -9.99 -9.67
CA TYR A 48 -6.73 -10.66 -10.34
C TYR A 48 -5.89 -9.69 -11.20
N LEU A 49 -6.47 -8.57 -11.63
CA LEU A 49 -5.78 -7.52 -12.37
C LEU A 49 -5.05 -6.53 -11.47
N SER A 50 -5.38 -6.51 -10.16
CA SER A 50 -4.79 -5.53 -9.25
C SER A 50 -3.30 -5.79 -9.02
N GLU A 51 -2.55 -4.69 -8.93
CA GLU A 51 -1.13 -4.61 -8.67
C GLU A 51 -0.89 -3.92 -7.30
N PRO A 52 0.31 -4.07 -6.70
CA PRO A 52 0.62 -3.43 -5.41
C PRO A 52 0.43 -1.91 -5.40
N VAL A 53 0.61 -1.25 -6.55
CA VAL A 53 0.39 0.19 -6.72
C VAL A 53 -1.09 0.57 -6.60
N ASP A 54 -2.02 -0.31 -6.96
CA ASP A 54 -3.45 -0.06 -6.79
C ASP A 54 -3.79 0.00 -5.31
N VAL A 55 -3.26 -0.94 -4.51
CA VAL A 55 -3.44 -0.96 -3.04
C VAL A 55 -2.90 0.30 -2.38
N TYR A 56 -1.74 0.78 -2.84
CA TYR A 56 -1.19 2.04 -2.36
C TYR A 56 -2.09 3.23 -2.72
N SER A 57 -2.58 3.30 -3.95
CA SER A 57 -3.46 4.38 -4.41
C SER A 57 -4.76 4.42 -3.62
N ASP A 58 -5.41 3.25 -3.44
CA ASP A 58 -6.58 3.09 -2.57
C ASP A 58 -6.32 3.57 -1.12
N TRP A 59 -5.11 3.34 -0.60
CA TRP A 59 -4.76 3.80 0.74
C TRP A 59 -4.66 5.32 0.81
N ILE A 60 -4.07 5.98 -0.21
CA ILE A 60 -4.03 7.44 -0.29
C ILE A 60 -5.44 8.01 -0.36
N ASP A 61 -6.27 7.50 -1.26
CA ASP A 61 -7.66 7.95 -1.44
C ASP A 61 -8.48 7.79 -0.14
N ALA A 62 -8.31 6.67 0.57
CA ALA A 62 -8.95 6.42 1.85
C ALA A 62 -8.47 7.38 2.95
N CYS A 63 -7.17 7.71 2.97
CA CYS A 63 -6.61 8.69 3.91
C CYS A 63 -7.13 10.09 3.64
N GLU A 64 -7.26 10.50 2.37
CA GLU A 64 -7.82 11.79 1.99
C GLU A 64 -9.31 11.87 2.37
N ALA A 65 -10.09 10.83 2.08
CA ALA A 65 -11.51 10.77 2.41
C ALA A 65 -11.78 10.80 3.93
N ALA A 66 -10.91 10.18 4.74
CA ALA A 66 -11.04 10.17 6.21
C ALA A 66 -10.69 11.53 6.86
N ASN A 67 -9.95 12.40 6.15
CA ASN A 67 -9.52 13.71 6.63
C ASN A 67 -10.37 14.88 6.07
N GLN A 68 -11.50 14.59 5.43
CA GLN A 68 -12.53 15.58 5.06
C GLN A 68 -13.53 15.85 6.19
#